data_AF-A0A3M2AQK1-F1
#
_entry.id   AF-A0A3M2AQK1-F1
#
_cell.length_a   1.000
_cell.length_b   1.000
_cell.length_c   1.000
_cell.angle_alpha   90.00
_cell.angle_beta   90.00
_cell.angle_gamma   90.00
#
_symmetry.space_group_name_H-M   'P 1'
#
loop_
_entity.id
_entity.type
_entity.pdbx_description
1 polymer ?
#
loop_
_entity_poly.entity_id
_entity_poly.type
_entity_poly.pdbx_seq_one_letter_code
_entity_poly.pdbx_strand_id
1 'polypeptide(L)'
;MDVFSGADGHLITSLFSSDGGEFGFSVASLGDVDGNGFPELIVGSPQERDPQTNLVVGGARVFEFRPGLYVRPATLSVSGTTPAEALIEFPTTEAARNYALLASASGYGPTVLGGFEVPLTMDPLLSRMSGGWFPAFLQNGRGLLNLQGDARALIHPDPALAPHIGRTIWLSAVVWDVALGTVRMASVARPLEIVP
;
A
#
# COMPACT_ATOMS: atom_id res chain seq x y z
N MET A 1 17.12 -7.67 -6.42
CA MET A 1 17.02 -7.85 -4.96
C MET A 1 15.55 -7.94 -4.62
N ASP A 2 15.21 -8.87 -3.73
CA ASP A 2 13.86 -8.99 -3.19
C ASP A 2 13.79 -8.30 -1.82
N VAL A 3 12.74 -7.53 -1.60
CA VAL A 3 12.45 -6.84 -0.35
C VAL A 3 11.37 -7.63 0.35
N PHE A 4 11.68 -8.12 1.55
CA PHE A 4 10.73 -8.85 2.38
C PHE A 4 10.32 -8.00 3.58
N SER A 5 9.09 -8.23 4.05
CA SER A 5 8.63 -7.67 5.31
C SER A 5 9.42 -8.27 6.47
N GLY A 6 9.98 -7.41 7.33
CA GLY A 6 10.70 -7.86 8.52
C GLY A 6 9.79 -8.42 9.62
N ALA A 7 8.47 -8.21 9.52
CA ALA A 7 7.51 -8.69 10.50
C ALA A 7 7.13 -10.15 10.29
N ASP A 8 7.02 -10.59 9.03
CA ASP A 8 6.46 -11.90 8.66
C ASP A 8 7.18 -12.58 7.48
N GLY A 9 8.18 -11.95 6.87
CA GLY A 9 9.03 -12.53 5.84
C GLY A 9 8.40 -12.62 4.45
N HIS A 10 7.23 -12.02 4.22
CA HIS A 10 6.60 -12.04 2.90
C HIS A 10 7.27 -11.07 1.92
N LEU A 11 7.29 -11.40 0.63
CA LEU A 11 7.82 -10.53 -0.43
C LEU A 11 6.95 -9.26 -0.54
N ILE A 12 7.56 -8.10 -0.33
CA ILE A 12 6.92 -6.79 -0.54
C ILE A 12 7.07 -6.37 -1.99
N THR A 13 8.30 -6.44 -2.51
CA THR A 13 8.62 -6.02 -3.88
C THR A 13 9.97 -6.59 -4.32
N SER A 14 10.22 -6.57 -5.62
CA SER A 14 11.54 -6.88 -6.21
C SER A 14 12.09 -5.63 -6.90
N LEU A 15 13.30 -5.24 -6.52
CA LEU A 15 14.05 -4.15 -7.13
C LEU A 15 15.07 -4.72 -8.12
N PHE A 16 15.16 -4.12 -9.30
CA PHE A 16 16.04 -4.58 -10.37
C PHE A 16 17.02 -3.48 -10.78
N SER A 17 18.23 -3.92 -11.14
CA SER A 17 19.20 -3.12 -11.89
C SER A 17 19.67 -3.95 -13.08
N SER A 18 19.70 -3.33 -14.26
CA SER A 18 20.20 -3.95 -15.49
C SER A 18 21.72 -4.09 -15.53
N ASP A 19 22.42 -3.40 -14.62
CA ASP A 19 23.82 -3.03 -14.86
C ASP A 19 24.82 -3.99 -14.21
N GLY A 20 24.34 -5.20 -13.82
CA GLY A 20 25.16 -6.34 -13.41
C GLY A 20 26.30 -5.99 -12.46
N GLY A 21 26.05 -5.94 -11.14
CA GLY A 21 27.05 -5.39 -10.23
C GLY A 21 26.87 -5.71 -8.75
N GLU A 22 26.37 -6.91 -8.42
CA GLU A 22 26.00 -7.27 -7.04
C GLU A 22 24.96 -6.30 -6.45
N PHE A 23 23.97 -5.92 -7.26
CA PHE A 23 22.88 -5.04 -6.84
C PHE A 23 22.15 -5.62 -5.62
N GLY A 24 22.09 -4.85 -4.54
CA GLY A 24 21.55 -5.31 -3.25
C GLY A 24 22.63 -5.67 -2.23
N PHE A 25 23.92 -5.47 -2.54
CA PHE A 25 25.03 -5.73 -1.61
C PHE A 25 24.93 -4.91 -0.31
N SER A 26 24.48 -3.65 -0.42
CA SER A 26 24.23 -2.76 0.73
C SER A 26 22.95 -1.97 0.51
N VAL A 27 22.20 -1.74 1.58
CA VAL A 27 20.97 -0.93 1.57
C VAL A 27 21.02 0.07 2.72
N ALA A 28 20.62 1.32 2.46
CA ALA A 28 20.41 2.32 3.50
C ALA A 28 19.10 3.07 3.25
N SER A 29 18.41 3.43 4.34
CA SER A 29 17.29 4.37 4.27
C SER A 29 17.85 5.78 4.14
N LEU A 30 17.32 6.55 3.20
CA LEU A 30 17.65 7.97 3.04
C LEU A 30 16.64 8.88 3.75
N GLY A 31 15.48 8.35 4.13
CA GLY A 31 14.33 9.18 4.49
C GLY A 31 13.74 9.86 3.25
N ASP A 32 12.85 10.81 3.47
CA ASP A 32 12.26 11.64 2.40
C ASP A 32 13.25 12.76 2.02
N VAL A 33 14.06 12.54 0.99
CA VAL A 33 15.12 13.45 0.54
C VAL A 33 14.66 14.43 -0.52
N ASP A 34 13.58 14.13 -1.25
CA ASP A 34 13.03 15.03 -2.27
C ASP A 34 11.84 15.88 -1.77
N GLY A 35 11.36 15.61 -0.55
CA GLY A 35 10.35 16.37 0.17
C GLY A 35 8.91 16.04 -0.25
N ASN A 36 8.69 14.87 -0.84
CA ASN A 36 7.39 14.47 -1.39
C ASN A 36 6.53 13.64 -0.42
N GLY A 37 7.04 13.33 0.78
CA GLY A 37 6.35 12.58 1.82
C GLY A 37 6.58 11.07 1.77
N PHE A 38 7.33 10.56 0.79
CA PHE A 38 7.71 9.16 0.66
C PHE A 38 9.17 8.97 1.10
N PRO A 39 9.52 7.90 1.82
CA PRO A 39 10.91 7.65 2.15
C PRO A 39 11.63 7.00 0.97
N GLU A 40 12.82 7.51 0.67
CA GLU A 40 13.75 6.91 -0.26
C GLU A 40 14.66 5.90 0.43
N LEU A 41 15.11 4.93 -0.36
CA LEU A 41 16.15 3.99 -0.01
C LEU A 41 17.21 3.96 -1.10
N ILE A 42 18.47 3.78 -0.71
CA ILE A 42 19.58 3.64 -1.63
C ILE A 42 20.12 2.21 -1.60
N VAL A 43 20.35 1.64 -2.78
CA VAL A 43 20.87 0.29 -2.97
C VAL A 43 22.21 0.35 -3.68
N GLY A 44 23.23 -0.25 -3.08
CA GLY A 44 24.59 -0.33 -3.63
C GLY A 44 24.80 -1.54 -4.55
N SER A 45 25.68 -1.33 -5.53
CA SER A 45 26.15 -2.30 -6.52
C SER A 45 27.68 -2.18 -6.65
N PRO A 46 28.48 -2.77 -5.74
CA PRO A 46 29.93 -2.57 -5.72
C PRO A 46 30.65 -3.09 -6.96
N GLN A 47 30.07 -4.04 -7.69
CA GLN A 47 30.65 -4.61 -8.92
C GLN A 47 30.09 -3.98 -10.20
N GLU A 48 29.33 -2.88 -10.10
CA GLU A 48 28.78 -2.19 -11.28
C GLU A 48 29.91 -1.72 -12.20
N ARG A 49 29.70 -1.90 -13.51
CA ARG A 49 30.67 -1.59 -14.55
C ARG A 49 30.24 -0.40 -15.37
N ASP A 50 31.21 0.44 -15.70
CA ASP A 50 31.01 1.51 -16.67
C ASP A 50 30.72 0.91 -18.06
N PRO A 51 29.60 1.26 -18.73
CA PRO A 51 29.21 0.64 -19.99
C PRO A 51 30.17 0.87 -21.16
N GLN A 52 31.00 1.91 -21.11
CA GLN A 52 31.90 2.28 -22.20
C GLN A 52 33.27 1.63 -22.05
N THR A 53 33.79 1.59 -20.83
CA THR A 53 35.14 1.13 -20.51
C THR A 53 35.17 -0.28 -19.94
N ASN A 54 34.01 -0.82 -19.54
CA ASN A 54 33.85 -2.11 -18.86
C ASN A 54 34.66 -2.23 -17.55
N LEU A 55 35.12 -1.12 -16.99
CA LEU A 55 35.82 -1.07 -15.71
C LEU A 55 34.83 -1.13 -14.54
N VAL A 56 35.19 -1.81 -13.45
CA VAL A 56 34.41 -1.77 -12.21
C VAL A 56 34.55 -0.39 -11.60
N VAL A 57 33.43 0.31 -11.45
CA VAL A 57 33.35 1.65 -10.87
C VAL A 57 32.52 1.67 -9.60
N GLY A 58 31.69 0.64 -9.39
CA GLY A 58 30.69 0.64 -8.34
C GLY A 58 29.55 1.62 -8.65
N GLY A 59 28.37 1.34 -8.11
CA GLY A 59 27.19 2.16 -8.32
C GLY A 59 26.26 2.15 -7.12
N ALA A 60 25.36 3.13 -7.08
CA ALA A 60 24.27 3.18 -6.12
C ALA A 60 23.03 3.76 -6.80
N ARG A 61 21.84 3.22 -6.47
CA ARG A 61 20.55 3.65 -7.03
C ARG A 61 19.58 4.00 -5.92
N VAL A 62 18.85 5.09 -6.11
CA VAL A 62 17.81 5.52 -5.19
C VAL A 62 16.46 5.01 -5.69
N PHE A 63 15.67 4.47 -4.78
CA PHE A 63 14.30 4.03 -5.00
C PHE A 63 13.40 4.72 -3.99
N GLU A 64 12.21 5.09 -4.44
CA GLU A 64 11.17 5.67 -3.61
C GLU A 64 10.22 4.56 -3.14
N PHE A 65 9.88 4.55 -1.85
CA PHE A 65 8.90 3.61 -1.32
C PHE A 65 7.49 4.22 -1.37
N ARG A 66 6.68 3.82 -2.36
CA ARG A 66 5.27 4.21 -2.46
C ARG A 66 4.34 3.22 -1.76
N PRO A 67 3.79 3.52 -0.58
CA PRO A 67 2.87 2.63 0.11
C PRO A 67 1.53 2.45 -0.63
N GLY A 68 1.15 3.37 -1.52
CA GLY A 68 -0.11 3.35 -2.26
C GLY A 68 -1.35 3.71 -1.45
N LEU A 69 -1.23 3.75 -0.11
CA LEU A 69 -2.28 4.15 0.82
C LEU A 69 -1.68 4.90 2.02
N TYR A 70 -2.30 6.03 2.34
CA TYR A 70 -2.09 6.82 3.55
C TYR A 70 -3.39 6.94 4.32
N VAL A 71 -3.32 6.83 5.64
CA VAL A 71 -4.49 6.99 6.53
C VAL A 71 -4.15 8.01 7.60
N ARG A 72 -4.95 9.09 7.69
CA ARG A 72 -4.71 10.16 8.65
C ARG A 72 -6.01 10.74 9.23
N PRO A 73 -6.10 10.94 10.56
CA PRO A 73 -5.23 10.35 11.57
C PRO A 73 -5.27 8.81 11.53
N ALA A 74 -4.22 8.16 12.06
CA ALA A 74 -4.17 6.70 12.21
C ALA A 74 -5.04 6.18 13.38
N THR A 75 -5.76 7.07 14.05
CA THR A 75 -6.69 6.79 15.14
C THR A 75 -8.05 7.39 14.81
N LEU A 76 -9.15 6.66 15.00
CA LEU A 76 -10.51 7.16 14.80
C LEU A 76 -11.33 6.96 16.08
N SER A 77 -11.82 8.06 16.64
CA SER A 77 -12.75 8.02 17.78
C SER A 77 -14.15 7.68 17.27
N VAL A 78 -14.78 6.67 17.87
CA VAL A 78 -16.16 6.26 17.54
C VAL A 78 -17.16 7.35 17.91
N SER A 79 -16.89 8.11 18.97
CA SER A 79 -17.71 9.24 19.41
C SER A 79 -17.26 10.60 18.85
N GLY A 80 -16.22 10.61 18.03
CA GLY A 80 -15.68 11.81 17.41
C GLY A 80 -16.57 12.37 16.29
N THR A 81 -16.14 13.50 15.73
CA THR A 81 -16.80 14.14 14.59
C THR A 81 -15.89 14.29 13.36
N THR A 82 -14.59 14.01 13.53
CA THR A 82 -13.60 14.15 12.47
C THR A 82 -13.35 12.80 11.81
N PRO A 83 -13.56 12.65 10.49
CA PRO A 83 -13.25 11.43 9.78
C PRO A 83 -11.73 11.20 9.66
N ALA A 84 -11.35 9.93 9.56
CA ALA A 84 -10.04 9.58 9.04
C ALA A 84 -10.07 9.64 7.50
N GLU A 85 -9.04 10.24 6.92
CA GLU A 85 -8.84 10.31 5.47
C GLU A 85 -7.97 9.15 5.02
N ALA A 86 -8.45 8.41 4.04
CA ALA A 86 -7.65 7.46 3.28
C ALA A 86 -7.30 8.07 1.91
N LEU A 87 -6.02 8.40 1.71
CA LEU A 87 -5.48 8.88 0.44
C LEU A 87 -4.86 7.70 -0.30
N ILE A 88 -5.31 7.48 -1.52
CA ILE A 88 -4.91 6.36 -2.37
C ILE A 88 -4.10 6.95 -3.51
N GLU A 89 -2.92 6.40 -3.76
CA GLU A 89 -1.94 6.96 -4.70
C GLU A 89 -1.26 5.81 -5.45
N PHE A 90 -1.84 5.42 -6.59
CA PHE A 90 -1.27 4.41 -7.47
C PHE A 90 -0.53 5.06 -8.65
N PRO A 91 0.36 4.31 -9.34
CA PRO A 91 1.02 4.82 -10.54
C PRO A 91 0.02 5.25 -11.62
N THR A 92 0.39 6.20 -12.47
CA THR A 92 -0.44 6.70 -13.58
C THR A 92 -0.82 5.62 -14.60
N THR A 93 -0.15 4.47 -14.62
CA THR A 93 -0.55 3.29 -15.42
C THR A 93 -1.90 2.71 -14.98
N GLU A 94 -2.31 3.01 -13.74
CA GLU A 94 -3.61 2.64 -13.18
C GLU A 94 -4.64 3.79 -13.22
N ALA A 95 -4.30 4.92 -13.85
CA ALA A 95 -5.22 6.06 -14.00
C ALA A 95 -6.58 5.65 -14.61
N ALA A 96 -7.65 6.30 -14.13
CA ALA A 96 -9.03 6.04 -14.56
C ALA A 96 -9.53 4.59 -14.35
N ARG A 97 -8.80 3.75 -13.60
CA ARG A 97 -9.26 2.40 -13.23
C ARG A 97 -10.09 2.41 -11.96
N ASN A 98 -10.82 1.32 -11.76
CA ASN A 98 -11.61 1.13 -10.55
C ASN A 98 -10.69 0.84 -9.37
N TYR A 99 -10.90 1.52 -8.27
CA TYR A 99 -10.28 1.21 -6.99
C TYR A 99 -11.32 0.82 -5.95
N ALA A 100 -10.85 0.12 -4.92
CA ALA A 100 -11.58 -0.12 -3.68
C ALA A 100 -10.63 0.01 -2.49
N LEU A 101 -11.08 0.67 -1.43
CA LEU A 101 -10.47 0.60 -0.11
C LEU A 101 -11.10 -0.56 0.65
N LEU A 102 -10.33 -1.62 0.87
CA LEU A 102 -10.73 -2.81 1.61
C LEU A 102 -10.28 -2.72 3.07
N ALA A 103 -10.94 -3.48 3.94
CA ALA A 103 -10.63 -3.53 5.35
C ALA A 103 -10.67 -4.96 5.91
N SER A 104 -9.85 -5.22 6.92
CA SER A 104 -9.89 -6.42 7.76
C SER A 104 -9.77 -6.03 9.23
N ALA A 105 -10.63 -6.57 10.08
CA ALA A 105 -10.56 -6.42 11.54
C ALA A 105 -9.77 -7.55 12.22
N SER A 106 -9.35 -8.54 11.44
CA SER A 106 -8.65 -9.73 11.93
C SER A 106 -7.14 -9.65 11.79
N GLY A 107 -6.62 -8.82 10.88
CA GLY A 107 -5.20 -8.53 10.81
C GLY A 107 -4.66 -8.20 9.43
N TYR A 108 -3.33 -8.15 9.42
CA TYR A 108 -2.50 -8.15 8.22
C TYR A 108 -2.54 -9.54 7.55
N GLY A 109 -2.63 -9.56 6.22
CA GLY A 109 -2.78 -10.77 5.39
C GLY A 109 -1.52 -11.65 5.30
N PRO A 110 -1.35 -12.42 4.20
CA PRO A 110 -1.97 -12.23 2.88
C PRO A 110 -3.31 -12.95 2.69
N THR A 111 -4.13 -12.43 1.77
CA THR A 111 -5.30 -13.10 1.17
C THR A 111 -5.28 -12.92 -0.33
N VAL A 112 -5.51 -13.99 -1.09
CA VAL A 112 -5.62 -13.91 -2.55
C VAL A 112 -7.03 -13.44 -2.95
N LEU A 113 -7.11 -12.30 -3.64
CA LEU A 113 -8.34 -11.75 -4.23
C LEU A 113 -8.14 -11.58 -5.74
N GLY A 114 -9.02 -12.19 -6.54
CA GLY A 114 -8.95 -12.05 -8.01
C GLY A 114 -7.61 -12.49 -8.61
N GLY A 115 -6.92 -13.45 -7.98
CA GLY A 115 -5.60 -13.94 -8.40
C GLY A 115 -4.40 -13.12 -7.92
N PHE A 116 -4.61 -12.09 -7.10
CA PHE A 116 -3.56 -11.22 -6.57
C PHE A 116 -3.52 -11.26 -5.04
N GLU A 117 -2.34 -11.20 -4.44
CA GLU A 117 -2.19 -11.16 -2.98
C GLU A 117 -2.45 -9.76 -2.44
N VAL A 118 -3.44 -9.64 -1.55
CA VAL A 118 -3.78 -8.42 -0.84
C VAL A 118 -3.35 -8.58 0.62
N PRO A 119 -2.70 -7.57 1.24
CA PRO A 119 -2.11 -7.67 2.57
C PRO A 119 -3.14 -7.56 3.71
N LEU A 120 -4.31 -8.20 3.57
CA LEU A 120 -5.37 -8.22 4.57
C LEU A 120 -5.74 -9.67 4.92
N THR A 121 -5.98 -9.98 6.20
CA THR A 121 -6.47 -11.30 6.59
C THR A 121 -7.93 -11.45 6.14
N MET A 122 -8.28 -12.61 5.55
CA MET A 122 -9.66 -12.91 5.20
C MET A 122 -10.53 -13.01 6.46
N ASP A 123 -11.57 -12.19 6.51
CA ASP A 123 -12.56 -12.18 7.58
C ASP A 123 -13.95 -11.77 7.05
N PRO A 124 -15.01 -11.77 7.89
CA PRO A 124 -16.35 -11.40 7.43
C PRO A 124 -16.45 -9.99 6.85
N LEU A 125 -15.59 -9.04 7.27
CA LEU A 125 -15.57 -7.69 6.74
C LEU A 125 -14.96 -7.69 5.33
N LEU A 126 -13.77 -8.26 5.17
CA LEU A 126 -13.09 -8.35 3.87
C LEU A 126 -13.92 -9.15 2.86
N SER A 127 -14.52 -10.26 3.30
CA SER A 127 -15.39 -11.09 2.45
C SER A 127 -16.56 -10.29 1.88
N ARG A 128 -17.25 -9.49 2.70
CA ARG A 128 -18.36 -8.63 2.23
C ARG A 128 -17.87 -7.50 1.32
N MET A 129 -16.75 -6.88 1.66
CA MET A 129 -16.16 -5.79 0.87
C MET A 129 -15.71 -6.25 -0.51
N SER A 130 -15.06 -7.41 -0.59
CA SER A 130 -14.70 -8.03 -1.87
C SER A 130 -15.92 -8.43 -2.70
N GLY A 131 -17.06 -8.72 -2.06
CA GLY A 131 -18.36 -8.94 -2.71
C GLY A 131 -19.09 -7.66 -3.14
N GLY A 132 -18.49 -6.47 -2.97
CA GLY A 132 -19.05 -5.20 -3.43
C GLY A 132 -19.94 -4.46 -2.42
N TRP A 133 -20.07 -4.98 -1.19
CA TRP A 133 -20.72 -4.26 -0.10
C TRP A 133 -19.73 -3.35 0.63
N PHE A 134 -20.05 -2.09 0.87
CA PHE A 134 -19.18 -1.17 1.61
C PHE A 134 -19.92 -0.65 2.85
N PRO A 135 -19.26 -0.57 4.02
CA PRO A 135 -19.88 0.00 5.23
C PRO A 135 -20.31 1.45 5.02
N ALA A 136 -21.42 1.85 5.65
CA ALA A 136 -21.97 3.20 5.50
C ALA A 136 -21.03 4.30 6.02
N PHE A 137 -20.20 3.99 7.03
CA PHE A 137 -19.18 4.89 7.55
C PHE A 137 -18.03 5.15 6.58
N LEU A 138 -17.89 4.33 5.53
CA LEU A 138 -16.85 4.47 4.52
C LEU A 138 -17.41 5.20 3.29
N GLN A 139 -17.21 6.51 3.26
CA GLN A 139 -17.58 7.35 2.13
C GLN A 139 -16.48 7.30 1.06
N ASN A 140 -16.89 7.19 -0.22
CA ASN A 140 -15.98 7.06 -1.36
C ASN A 140 -14.98 5.91 -1.21
N GLY A 141 -15.36 4.81 -0.53
CA GLY A 141 -14.50 3.63 -0.39
C GLY A 141 -14.24 2.89 -1.70
N ARG A 142 -14.87 3.29 -2.81
CA ARG A 142 -14.64 2.75 -4.15
C ARG A 142 -14.98 3.82 -5.19
N GLY A 143 -14.42 3.68 -6.37
CA GLY A 143 -14.68 4.59 -7.49
C GLY A 143 -13.63 4.46 -8.57
N LEU A 144 -13.43 5.51 -9.35
CA LEU A 144 -12.35 5.60 -10.31
C LEU A 144 -11.19 6.43 -9.74
N LEU A 145 -9.98 5.99 -10.01
CA LEU A 145 -8.78 6.81 -9.81
C LEU A 145 -8.82 8.01 -10.78
N ASN A 146 -8.26 9.14 -10.37
CA ASN A 146 -8.08 10.29 -11.26
C ASN A 146 -7.00 10.01 -12.33
N LEU A 147 -6.65 11.02 -13.14
CA LEU A 147 -5.61 10.88 -14.18
C LEU A 147 -4.19 10.74 -13.63
N GLN A 148 -3.99 11.08 -12.37
CA GLN A 148 -2.73 10.94 -11.65
C GLN A 148 -2.60 9.57 -10.97
N GLY A 149 -3.68 8.79 -10.91
CA GLY A 149 -3.71 7.51 -10.19
C GLY A 149 -4.18 7.62 -8.75
N ASP A 150 -4.77 8.76 -8.36
CA ASP A 150 -5.16 9.04 -6.98
C ASP A 150 -6.66 8.92 -6.73
N ALA A 151 -7.01 8.66 -5.47
CA ALA A 151 -8.35 8.81 -4.95
C ALA A 151 -8.36 9.14 -3.45
N ARG A 152 -9.53 9.54 -2.94
CA ARG A 152 -9.73 9.85 -1.52
C ARG A 152 -11.02 9.22 -1.01
N ALA A 153 -10.89 8.50 0.10
CA ALA A 153 -12.00 7.96 0.88
C ALA A 153 -12.01 8.59 2.29
N LEU A 154 -13.19 8.65 2.90
CA LEU A 154 -13.37 9.13 4.28
C LEU A 154 -13.99 8.03 5.12
N ILE A 155 -13.43 7.81 6.30
CA ILE A 155 -13.91 6.87 7.30
C ILE A 155 -14.48 7.70 8.44
N HIS A 156 -15.79 7.79 8.50
CA HIS A 156 -16.51 8.59 9.50
C HIS A 156 -16.60 7.84 10.83
N PRO A 157 -16.53 8.56 11.97
CA PRO A 157 -17.00 8.03 13.24
C PRO A 157 -18.42 7.48 13.11
N ASP A 158 -18.63 6.23 13.56
CA ASP A 158 -19.91 5.56 13.43
C ASP A 158 -20.08 4.50 14.53
N PRO A 159 -21.26 4.40 15.18
CA PRO A 159 -21.53 3.39 16.21
C PRO A 159 -21.25 1.94 15.79
N ALA A 160 -21.30 1.62 14.50
CA ALA A 160 -20.94 0.30 13.97
C ALA A 160 -19.46 -0.07 14.22
N LEU A 161 -18.60 0.91 14.52
CA LEU A 161 -17.20 0.70 14.89
C LEU A 161 -17.01 0.39 16.38
N ALA A 162 -18.03 0.55 17.22
CA ALA A 162 -17.93 0.30 18.66
C ALA A 162 -17.40 -1.10 19.04
N PRO A 163 -17.75 -2.20 18.34
CA PRO A 163 -17.18 -3.52 18.60
C PRO A 163 -15.66 -3.63 18.37
N HIS A 164 -15.06 -2.62 17.72
CA HIS A 164 -13.64 -2.56 17.40
C HIS A 164 -12.86 -1.61 18.30
N ILE A 165 -13.48 -0.96 19.30
CA ILE A 165 -12.76 -0.10 20.25
C ILE A 165 -11.62 -0.88 20.91
N GLY A 166 -10.43 -0.27 20.95
CA GLY A 166 -9.19 -0.88 21.44
C GLY A 166 -8.55 -1.88 20.47
N ARG A 167 -9.08 -2.00 19.24
CA ARG A 167 -8.53 -2.84 18.18
C ARG A 167 -8.11 -2.01 16.98
N THR A 168 -7.24 -2.59 16.17
CA THR A 168 -6.81 -2.04 14.88
C THR A 168 -7.63 -2.65 13.75
N ILE A 169 -8.18 -1.81 12.89
CA ILE A 169 -8.69 -2.18 11.57
C ILE A 169 -7.56 -1.96 10.56
N TRP A 170 -7.25 -2.97 9.76
CA TRP A 170 -6.25 -2.88 8.70
C TRP A 170 -6.90 -2.53 7.38
N LEU A 171 -6.36 -1.54 6.67
CA LEU A 171 -6.90 -0.99 5.44
C LEU A 171 -5.93 -1.22 4.29
N SER A 172 -6.42 -1.59 3.11
CA SER A 172 -5.62 -1.69 1.89
C SER A 172 -6.43 -1.21 0.70
N ALA A 173 -5.86 -0.32 -0.10
CA ALA A 173 -6.42 0.03 -1.39
C ALA A 173 -6.04 -1.03 -2.42
N VAL A 174 -6.92 -1.29 -3.38
CA VAL A 174 -6.67 -2.18 -4.51
C VAL A 174 -7.18 -1.56 -5.79
N VAL A 175 -6.55 -1.91 -6.92
CA VAL A 175 -7.03 -1.58 -8.26
C VAL A 175 -7.65 -2.82 -8.89
N TRP A 176 -8.89 -2.70 -9.35
CA TRP A 176 -9.67 -3.77 -9.94
C TRP A 176 -9.74 -3.64 -11.47
N ASP A 177 -9.53 -4.76 -12.14
CA ASP A 177 -9.92 -4.92 -13.54
C ASP A 177 -11.34 -5.48 -13.59
N VAL A 178 -12.32 -4.60 -13.79
CA VAL A 178 -13.73 -5.00 -13.78
C VAL A 178 -14.07 -5.91 -14.97
N ALA A 179 -13.36 -5.79 -16.08
CA ALA A 179 -13.58 -6.62 -17.26
C ALA A 179 -13.12 -8.07 -17.03
N LEU A 180 -12.03 -8.24 -16.27
CA LEU A 180 -11.44 -9.56 -15.98
C LEU A 180 -11.86 -10.11 -14.61
N GLY A 181 -12.47 -9.29 -13.75
CA GLY A 181 -12.80 -9.65 -12.37
C GLY A 181 -11.58 -9.84 -11.47
N THR A 182 -10.40 -9.36 -11.89
CA THR A 182 -9.12 -9.57 -11.21
C THR A 182 -8.64 -8.33 -10.49
N VAL A 183 -7.80 -8.53 -9.46
CA VAL A 183 -7.04 -7.45 -8.84
C VAL A 183 -5.72 -7.29 -9.60
N ARG A 184 -5.34 -6.04 -9.89
CA ARG A 184 -4.10 -5.72 -10.63
C ARG A 184 -2.98 -5.27 -9.70
N MET A 185 -3.35 -4.58 -8.63
CA MET A 185 -2.41 -3.97 -7.69
C MET A 185 -3.08 -3.80 -6.33
N ALA A 186 -2.28 -3.88 -5.27
CA ALA A 186 -2.67 -3.55 -3.92
C ALA A 186 -1.67 -2.57 -3.30
N SER A 187 -2.15 -1.66 -2.46
CA SER A 187 -1.30 -0.87 -1.58
C SER A 187 -0.74 -1.75 -0.46
N VAL A 188 0.17 -1.21 0.35
CA VAL A 188 0.46 -1.79 1.66
C VAL A 188 -0.76 -1.65 2.58
N ALA A 189 -0.84 -2.50 3.59
CA ALA A 189 -1.84 -2.37 4.63
C ALA A 189 -1.50 -1.20 5.58
N ARG A 190 -2.51 -0.42 5.98
CA ARG A 190 -2.39 0.67 6.94
C ARG A 190 -3.28 0.43 8.16
N PRO A 191 -2.75 0.60 9.37
CA PRO A 191 -3.54 0.47 10.58
C PRO A 191 -4.44 1.70 10.78
N LEU A 192 -5.65 1.45 11.27
CA LEU A 192 -6.55 2.44 11.84
C LEU A 192 -6.98 1.95 13.22
N GLU A 193 -6.49 2.58 14.26
CA GLU A 193 -6.84 2.27 15.65
C GLU A 193 -8.20 2.88 15.99
N ILE A 194 -9.11 2.05 16.48
CA ILE A 194 -10.43 2.52 16.91
C ILE A 194 -10.38 2.83 18.39
N VAL A 195 -10.62 4.09 18.72
CA VAL A 195 -10.62 4.60 20.10
C VAL A 195 -12.05 4.98 20.51
N PRO A 196 -12.34 5.07 21.82
CA PRO A 196 -13.65 5.51 22.31
C PRO A 196 -14.11 6.84 21.70
#